data_AF-A0A1S2VLX5-F1
#
_entry.id   AF-A0A1S2VLX5-F1
#
_cell.length_a   1.000
_cell.length_b   1.000
_cell.length_c   1.000
_cell.angle_alpha   90.00
_cell.angle_beta   90.00
_cell.angle_gamma   90.00
#
_symmetry.space_group_name_H-M   'P 1'
#
loop_
_entity.id
_entity.type
_entity.pdbx_description
1 polymer ?
#
loop_
_entity_poly.entity_id
_entity_poly.type
_entity_poly.pdbx_seq_one_letter_code
_entity_poly.pdbx_strand_id
1 'polypeptide(L)'
;MAGRKKKRIEGSKNALWTLYQNADQLVRDEIQLELKKADLFDHWLRTASVAGYNLYHAAAPLRDTFVRLLPESAPLFEKNANLQTAEA
;
A
#
# COMPACT_ATOMS: atom_id res chain seq x y z
N MET A 1 12.03 30.65 22.96
CA MET A 1 10.79 30.58 22.16
C MET A 1 10.80 29.33 21.30
N ALA A 2 9.63 28.72 21.16
CA ALA A 2 9.29 27.39 20.63
C ALA A 2 10.20 26.80 19.54
N GLY A 3 10.83 25.67 19.85
CA GLY A 3 11.34 24.75 18.84
C GLY A 3 10.19 24.26 17.97
N ARG A 4 10.30 24.41 16.65
CA ARG A 4 9.39 23.83 15.66
C ARG A 4 9.38 22.31 15.84
N LYS A 5 8.44 21.80 16.63
CA LYS A 5 8.06 20.40 16.59
C LYS A 5 7.54 20.15 15.19
N LYS A 6 8.36 19.52 14.34
CA LYS A 6 7.88 18.90 13.10
C LYS A 6 6.70 18.03 13.53
N LYS A 7 5.47 18.41 13.16
CA LYS A 7 4.32 17.50 13.17
C LYS A 7 4.80 16.30 12.37
N ARG A 8 5.20 15.22 13.05
CA ARG A 8 5.28 13.91 12.40
C ARG A 8 3.85 13.71 11.94
N ILE A 9 3.61 13.85 10.65
CA ILE A 9 2.39 13.32 10.04
C ILE A 9 2.52 11.85 10.37
N GLU A 10 1.79 11.44 11.41
CA GLU A 10 1.79 10.08 11.91
C GLU A 10 1.45 9.22 10.72
N GLY A 11 2.45 8.42 10.32
CA GLY A 11 2.56 7.82 9.00
C GLY A 11 1.25 7.19 8.60
N SER A 12 0.48 7.92 7.80
CA SER A 12 -0.80 7.47 7.32
C SER A 12 -0.46 6.43 6.27
N LYS A 13 -0.35 5.18 6.71
CA LYS A 13 -0.09 4.01 5.88
C LYS A 13 -1.32 3.77 5.03
N ASN A 14 -1.14 3.44 3.75
CA ASN A 14 -2.29 3.17 2.88
C ASN A 14 -2.96 1.83 3.24
N ALA A 15 -4.19 1.61 2.79
CA ALA A 15 -4.95 0.39 3.08
C ALA A 15 -4.19 -0.90 2.67
N LEU A 16 -3.43 -0.83 1.58
CA LEU A 16 -2.63 -1.94 1.08
C LEU A 16 -1.45 -2.28 2.01
N TRP A 17 -0.83 -1.28 2.64
CA TRP A 17 0.20 -1.50 3.66
C TRP A 17 -0.36 -2.22 4.89
N THR A 18 -1.58 -1.87 5.31
CA THR A 18 -2.25 -2.54 6.43
C THR A 18 -2.55 -4.00 6.10
N LEU A 19 -3.10 -4.28 4.91
CA LEU A 19 -3.30 -5.66 4.43
C LEU A 19 -1.99 -6.44 4.38
N TYR A 20 -0.94 -5.83 3.83
CA TYR A 20 0.39 -6.44 3.80
C TYR A 20 0.92 -6.75 5.20
N GLN A 21 0.73 -5.87 6.20
CA GLN A 21 1.19 -6.12 7.57
C GLN A 21 0.39 -7.22 8.28
N ASN A 22 -0.91 -7.33 8.00
CA ASN A 22 -1.77 -8.37 8.57
C ASN A 22 -1.64 -9.73 7.87
N ALA A 23 -1.04 -9.77 6.68
CA ALA A 23 -0.76 -11.01 5.96
C ALA A 23 0.22 -11.91 6.72
N ASP A 24 0.10 -13.21 6.50
CA ASP A 24 1.03 -14.20 7.01
C ASP A 24 2.47 -13.92 6.57
N GLN A 25 3.44 -14.27 7.43
CA GLN A 25 4.86 -14.05 7.17
C GLN A 25 5.30 -14.62 5.82
N LEU A 26 4.84 -15.83 5.47
CA LEU A 26 5.14 -16.48 4.19
C LEU A 26 4.62 -15.67 3.00
N VAL A 27 3.39 -15.17 3.09
CA VAL A 27 2.77 -14.34 2.04
C VAL A 27 3.52 -13.03 1.87
N ARG A 28 3.95 -12.41 2.98
CA ARG A 28 4.78 -11.20 2.94
C ARG A 28 6.11 -11.44 2.25
N ASP A 29 6.79 -12.52 2.59
CA ASP A 29 8.09 -12.86 2.00
C ASP A 29 7.95 -13.17 0.50
N GLU A 30 6.85 -13.83 0.09
CA GLU A 30 6.56 -14.07 -1.33
C GLU A 30 6.26 -12.78 -2.10
N ILE A 31 5.46 -11.87 -1.52
CA ILE A 31 5.23 -10.53 -2.09
C ILE A 31 6.56 -9.78 -2.25
N GLN A 32 7.43 -9.80 -1.23
CA GLN A 32 8.75 -9.15 -1.32
C GLN A 32 9.59 -9.73 -2.45
N LEU A 33 9.61 -11.05 -2.61
CA LEU A 33 10.37 -11.72 -3.66
C LEU A 33 9.85 -11.34 -5.05
N GLU A 34 8.54 -11.38 -5.26
CA GLU A 34 7.93 -11.06 -6.56
C GLU A 34 8.10 -9.58 -6.92
N LEU A 35 7.92 -8.67 -5.96
CA LEU A 35 8.16 -7.24 -6.19
C LEU A 35 9.64 -6.92 -6.45
N LYS A 36 10.58 -7.63 -5.83
CA LYS A 36 12.02 -7.49 -6.10
C LYS A 36 12.37 -7.98 -7.50
N LYS A 37 11.78 -9.08 -7.98
CA LYS A 37 11.97 -9.54 -9.37
C LYS A 37 11.53 -8.51 -10.40
N ALA A 38 10.49 -7.73 -10.07
CA ALA A 38 9.97 -6.66 -10.91
C ALA A 38 10.63 -5.29 -10.68
N ASP A 39 11.63 -5.18 -9.80
CA ASP A 39 12.26 -3.90 -9.39
C ASP A 39 11.26 -2.84 -8.86
N LEU A 40 10.15 -3.31 -8.27
CA LEU A 40 9.07 -2.45 -7.75
C LEU A 40 9.06 -2.38 -6.22
N PHE A 41 9.88 -3.18 -5.54
CA PHE A 41 9.86 -3.27 -4.08
C PHE A 41 10.20 -1.95 -3.38
N ASP A 42 11.24 -1.25 -3.82
CA ASP A 42 11.63 0.04 -3.23
C ASP A 42 10.61 1.13 -3.54
N HIS A 43 10.05 1.13 -4.75
CA HIS A 43 8.97 2.03 -5.15
C HIS A 43 7.72 1.79 -4.29
N TRP A 44 7.32 0.53 -4.13
CA TRP A 44 6.23 0.11 -3.27
C TRP A 44 6.46 0.55 -1.83
N LEU A 45 7.62 0.28 -1.23
CA LEU A 45 7.89 0.61 0.17
C LEU A 45 7.79 2.12 0.45
N ARG A 46 8.28 2.94 -0.51
CA ARG A 46 8.19 4.40 -0.44
C ARG A 46 6.75 4.90 -0.60
N THR A 47 5.98 4.31 -1.51
CA THR A 47 4.61 4.74 -1.82
C THR A 47 3.56 4.22 -0.83
N ALA A 48 3.75 3.01 -0.31
CA ALA A 48 2.90 2.40 0.71
C ALA A 48 2.89 3.16 2.05
N SER A 49 4.00 3.85 2.32
CA SER A 49 4.16 4.71 3.50
C SER A 49 3.43 6.06 3.38
N VAL A 50 2.74 6.32 2.26
CA VAL A 50 2.03 7.58 1.97
C VAL A 50 0.54 7.30 1.74
N ALA A 51 -0.34 7.83 2.59
CA ALA A 51 -1.79 7.62 2.49
C ALA A 51 -2.43 8.13 1.21
N GLY A 52 -1.79 9.10 0.54
CA GLY A 52 -2.29 9.68 -0.71
C GLY A 52 -1.88 8.95 -1.98
N TYR A 53 -1.17 7.80 -1.88
CA TYR A 53 -0.79 7.07 -3.08
C TYR A 53 -2.00 6.44 -3.75
N ASN A 54 -2.23 6.80 -5.01
CA ASN A 54 -3.34 6.28 -5.78
C ASN A 54 -3.03 4.87 -6.31
N LEU A 55 -3.49 3.86 -5.58
CA LEU A 55 -3.33 2.45 -5.92
C LEU A 55 -3.98 2.08 -7.26
N TYR A 56 -4.98 2.85 -7.73
CA TYR A 56 -5.55 2.68 -9.07
C TYR A 56 -4.52 2.85 -10.20
N HIS A 57 -3.52 3.71 -10.00
CA HIS A 57 -2.44 3.93 -10.97
C HIS A 57 -1.18 3.13 -10.64
N ALA A 58 -1.27 2.16 -9.72
CA ALA A 58 -0.15 1.29 -9.42
C ALA A 58 0.28 0.51 -10.68
N ALA A 59 1.59 0.21 -10.77
CA ALA A 59 2.13 -0.58 -11.86
C ALA A 59 1.44 -1.96 -11.91
N ALA A 60 1.09 -2.43 -13.10
CA ALA A 60 0.40 -3.71 -13.30
C ALA A 60 1.11 -4.89 -12.58
N PRO A 61 2.45 -5.04 -12.62
CA PRO A 61 3.12 -6.13 -11.91
C PRO A 61 2.97 -6.05 -10.37
N LEU A 62 2.85 -4.84 -9.81
CA LEU A 62 2.59 -4.65 -8.38
C LEU A 62 1.17 -5.11 -8.07
N ARG A 63 0.18 -4.58 -8.80
CA ARG A 63 -1.23 -4.98 -8.65
C ARG A 63 -1.38 -6.49 -8.73
N ASP A 64 -0.86 -7.09 -9.80
CA ASP A 64 -1.07 -8.51 -10.07
C ASP A 64 -0.42 -9.39 -8.99
N THR A 65 0.75 -8.99 -8.47
CA THR A 65 1.39 -9.66 -7.33
C THR A 65 0.51 -9.62 -6.09
N PHE A 66 0.00 -8.44 -5.74
CA PHE A 66 -0.85 -8.25 -4.57
C PHE A 66 -2.20 -8.95 -4.72
N VAL A 67 -2.86 -8.88 -5.88
CA VAL A 67 -4.12 -9.57 -6.14
C VAL A 67 -3.96 -11.08 -6.09
N ARG A 68 -2.84 -11.62 -6.58
CA ARG A 68 -2.57 -13.07 -6.56
C ARG A 68 -2.29 -13.60 -5.16
N LEU A 69 -1.51 -12.87 -4.36
CA LEU A 69 -1.04 -13.32 -3.03
C LEU A 69 -1.94 -12.83 -1.89
N LEU A 70 -2.65 -11.73 -2.10
CA LEU A 70 -3.62 -11.11 -1.19
C LEU A 70 -4.88 -10.73 -1.98
N PRO A 71 -5.79 -11.68 -2.26
CA PRO A 71 -7.00 -11.40 -3.05
C PRO A 71 -7.87 -10.30 -2.42
N GLU A 72 -7.82 -10.12 -1.09
CA GLU A 72 -8.50 -9.03 -0.37
C GLU A 72 -8.01 -7.63 -0.77
N SER A 73 -6.85 -7.52 -1.41
CA SER A 73 -6.31 -6.26 -1.92
C SER A 73 -6.87 -5.86 -3.28
N ALA A 74 -7.51 -6.77 -4.02
CA ALA A 74 -8.13 -6.50 -5.31
C ALA A 74 -9.01 -5.24 -5.36
N PRO A 75 -9.96 -5.02 -4.42
CA PRO A 75 -10.78 -3.82 -4.44
C PRO A 75 -10.00 -2.52 -4.32
N LEU A 76 -8.78 -2.54 -3.77
CA LEU A 76 -7.94 -1.33 -3.64
C LEU A 76 -7.36 -0.85 -4.97
N PHE A 77 -7.32 -1.72 -5.98
CA PHE A 77 -6.81 -1.42 -7.32
C PHE A 77 -7.93 -1.16 -8.34
N GLU A 78 -9.18 -1.42 -7.98
CA GLU A 78 -10.33 -1.15 -8.84
C GLU A 78 -10.68 0.33 -8.84
N LYS A 79 -11.17 0.82 -10.00
CA LYS A 79 -11.55 2.23 -10.24
C LYS A 79 -12.64 2.75 -9.27
N ASN A 80 -13.25 1.86 -8.49
CA ASN A 80 -14.33 2.12 -7.55
C ASN A 80 -13.90 2.15 -6.06
N ALA A 81 -12.60 2.22 -5.73
CA ALA A 81 -12.16 2.54 -4.37
C ALA A 81 -12.35 4.03 -4.01
N ASN A 82 -13.35 4.69 -4.58
CA ASN A 82 -13.63 6.10 -4.41
C ASN A 82 -14.72 6.27 -3.35
N LEU A 83 -14.37 6.92 -2.23
CA LEU A 83 -15.30 7.74 -1.43
C LEU A 83 -16.48 7.03 -0.74
N GLN A 84 -16.24 6.11 0.19
CA GLN A 84 -17.23 5.80 1.23
C GLN A 84 -16.60 5.69 2.64
N THR A 85 -16.08 6.82 3.12
CA THR A 85 -16.20 7.21 4.54
C THR A 85 -15.86 8.69 4.65
N ALA A 86 -16.80 9.53 4.23
CA ALA A 86 -17.03 10.81 4.86
C ALA A 86 -18.53 10.83 5.14
N GLU A 87 -18.84 10.55 6.41
CA GLU A 87 -20.17 10.42 7.01
C GLU A 87 -21.05 11.67 6.86
N ALA A 88 -22.35 11.40 6.88
CA ALA A 88 -23.49 12.15 7.43
C ALA A 88 -23.89 13.51 6.83
#